data_AF-A0ABC8EBS0-F1
#
_entry.id   AF-A0ABC8EBS0-F1
#
_cell.length_a   1.000
_cell.length_b   1.000
_cell.length_c   1.000
_cell.angle_alpha   90.00
_cell.angle_beta   90.00
_cell.angle_gamma   90.00
#
_symmetry.space_group_name_H-M   'P 1'
#
loop_
_entity.id
_entity.type
_entity.pdbx_description
1 polymer ?
#
loop_
_entity_poly.entity_id
_entity_poly.type
_entity_poly.pdbx_seq_one_letter_code
_entity_poly.pdbx_strand_id
1 'polypeptide(L)'
;MNIPEKIIISGMEYEVILTDRPILHINTRAYGQIDFENKKILIDKTLREKQGNVQTLLHEIIHGIVEDRELDFAKDSEETIVDQLAKGLYQVIKDNSKLFNANGTDISSNLNLTTDIDVNKIAFSVAENLNNALRTIKS
;
A
#
# COMPACT_ATOMS: atom_id res chain seq x y z
N MET A 1 6.20 -0.63 2.74
CA MET A 1 5.04 -0.22 1.92
C MET A 1 5.17 1.27 1.59
N ASN A 2 4.91 1.65 0.34
CA ASN A 2 4.66 3.06 -0.02
C ASN A 2 3.15 3.34 0.13
N ILE A 3 2.80 4.59 0.45
CA ILE A 3 1.39 5.01 0.51
C ILE A 3 0.85 5.00 -0.93
N PRO A 4 -0.18 4.19 -1.25
CA PRO A 4 -0.76 4.16 -2.57
C PRO A 4 -1.69 5.36 -2.78
N GLU A 5 -2.10 5.61 -4.02
CA GLU A 5 -3.19 6.56 -4.33
C GLU A 5 -4.57 5.97 -4.04
N LYS A 6 -4.69 4.64 -4.01
CA LYS A 6 -5.93 3.92 -3.81
C LYS A 6 -5.71 2.64 -3.01
N ILE A 7 -6.71 2.25 -2.23
CA ILE A 7 -6.70 0.99 -1.49
C ILE A 7 -8.09 0.37 -1.46
N ILE A 8 -8.16 -0.96 -1.55
CA ILE A 8 -9.41 -1.71 -1.43
C ILE A 8 -9.55 -2.21 0.01
N ILE A 9 -10.67 -1.89 0.66
CA ILE A 9 -11.01 -2.39 2.00
C ILE A 9 -12.35 -3.10 1.90
N SER A 10 -12.36 -4.41 2.18
CA SER A 10 -13.55 -5.27 2.08
C SER A 10 -14.32 -5.13 0.76
N GLY A 11 -13.59 -5.06 -0.37
CA GLY A 11 -14.19 -4.89 -1.70
C GLY A 11 -14.58 -3.46 -2.09
N MET A 12 -14.42 -2.48 -1.19
CA MET A 12 -14.66 -1.06 -1.47
C MET A 12 -13.36 -0.33 -1.77
N GLU A 13 -13.29 0.40 -2.89
CA GLU A 13 -12.14 1.23 -3.25
C GLU A 13 -12.20 2.59 -2.53
N TYR A 14 -11.11 2.96 -1.87
CA TYR A 14 -10.92 4.26 -1.23
C TYR A 14 -9.77 5.03 -1.89
N GLU A 15 -9.98 6.32 -2.17
CA GLU A 15 -8.93 7.25 -2.60
C GLU A 15 -8.08 7.66 -1.38
N VAL A 16 -6.75 7.56 -1.48
CA VAL A 16 -5.82 7.92 -0.42
C VAL A 16 -5.14 9.24 -0.76
N ILE A 17 -5.33 10.24 0.11
CA ILE A 17 -4.93 11.63 -0.15
C ILE A 17 -3.99 12.11 0.96
N LEU A 18 -2.75 12.41 0.58
CA LEU A 18 -1.78 13.07 1.45
C LEU A 18 -1.99 14.59 1.40
N THR A 19 -2.43 15.19 2.50
CA THR A 19 -2.77 16.61 2.60
C THR A 19 -1.72 17.41 3.38
N ASP A 20 -1.49 18.65 2.94
CA ASP A 20 -0.72 19.67 3.66
C ASP A 20 -1.57 20.46 4.68
N ARG A 21 -2.89 20.24 4.66
CA ARG A 21 -3.84 20.95 5.52
C ARG A 21 -4.16 20.11 6.76
N PRO A 22 -4.32 20.75 7.94
CA PRO A 22 -4.77 20.07 9.15
C PRO A 22 -6.10 19.35 8.92
N ILE A 23 -6.14 18.07 9.33
CA ILE A 23 -7.38 17.31 9.46
C ILE A 23 -7.92 17.56 10.87
N LEU A 24 -9.18 17.97 10.98
CA LEU A 24 -9.81 18.27 12.27
C LEU A 24 -10.87 17.21 12.57
N HIS A 25 -10.72 16.53 13.69
CA HIS A 25 -11.70 15.59 14.22
C HIS A 25 -12.08 16.01 15.65
N ILE A 26 -13.34 16.37 15.86
CA ILE A 26 -13.90 16.79 17.16
C ILE A 26 -13.00 17.86 17.82
N ASN A 27 -12.67 18.92 17.08
CA ASN A 27 -11.81 20.04 17.51
C ASN A 27 -10.37 19.68 17.91
N THR A 28 -9.93 18.45 17.65
CA THR A 28 -8.52 18.03 17.76
C THR A 28 -7.95 17.73 16.40
N ARG A 29 -6.66 18.00 16.21
CA ARG A 29 -6.00 17.71 14.94
C ARG A 29 -5.75 16.21 14.85
N ALA A 30 -6.30 15.57 13.82
CA ALA A 30 -6.10 14.16 13.56
C ALA A 30 -4.92 13.94 12.61
N TYR A 31 -4.26 12.79 12.75
CA TYR A 31 -3.21 12.36 11.81
C TYR A 31 -3.80 11.86 10.49
N GLY A 32 -4.96 11.21 10.56
CA GLY A 32 -5.71 10.72 9.42
C GLY A 32 -7.20 10.76 9.67
N GLN A 33 -7.97 10.53 8.62
CA GLN A 33 -9.42 10.38 8.69
C GLN A 33 -9.91 9.57 7.49
N ILE A 34 -10.68 8.53 7.75
CA ILE A 34 -11.51 7.85 6.77
C ILE A 34 -12.88 8.53 6.64
N ASP A 35 -13.31 8.74 5.40
CA ASP A 35 -14.64 9.23 5.02
C ASP A 35 -15.35 8.09 4.29
N PHE A 36 -16.29 7.46 4.99
CA PHE A 36 -17.05 6.32 4.49
C PHE A 36 -18.04 6.70 3.39
N GLU A 37 -18.55 7.93 3.38
CA GLU A 37 -19.54 8.36 2.38
C GLU A 37 -18.85 8.66 1.05
N ASN A 38 -17.76 9.43 1.09
CA ASN A 38 -17.03 9.86 -0.10
C ASN A 38 -15.95 8.86 -0.55
N LYS A 39 -15.73 7.78 0.22
CA LYS A 39 -14.70 6.76 -0.02
C LYS A 39 -13.30 7.38 -0.13
N LYS A 40 -12.93 8.16 0.89
CA LYS A 40 -11.63 8.83 0.96
C LYS A 40 -10.91 8.50 2.27
N ILE A 41 -9.59 8.45 2.20
CA ILE A 41 -8.70 8.37 3.35
C ILE A 41 -7.75 9.54 3.26
N LEU A 42 -7.87 10.48 4.20
CA LEU A 42 -7.03 11.65 4.31
C LEU A 42 -5.89 11.37 5.30
N ILE A 43 -4.66 11.77 4.96
CA ILE A 43 -3.49 11.66 5.84
C ILE A 43 -2.78 13.01 5.89
N ASP A 44 -2.61 13.57 7.07
CA ASP A 44 -1.87 14.80 7.31
C ASP A 44 -0.36 14.53 7.31
N LYS A 45 0.29 14.77 6.16
CA LYS A 45 1.71 14.46 5.98
C LYS A 45 2.64 15.43 6.72
N THR A 46 2.11 16.49 7.33
CA THR A 46 2.92 17.52 8.01
C THR A 46 3.22 17.17 9.47
N LEU A 47 2.52 16.19 10.03
CA LEU A 47 2.61 15.83 11.44
C LEU A 47 3.60 14.71 11.75
N ARG A 48 3.93 13.86 10.77
CA ARG A 48 4.78 12.68 10.97
C ARG A 48 5.68 12.43 9.76
N GLU A 49 6.82 11.78 10.00
CA GLU A 49 7.63 11.28 8.89
C GLU A 49 6.93 10.15 8.12
N LYS A 50 7.53 9.73 7.00
CA LYS A 50 6.99 8.71 6.09
C LYS A 50 6.50 7.45 6.82
N GLN A 51 7.25 6.96 7.81
CA GLN A 51 6.86 5.78 8.57
C GLN A 51 5.58 6.03 9.38
N GLY A 52 5.45 7.18 10.04
CA GLY A 52 4.25 7.55 10.77
C GLY A 52 3.04 7.77 9.87
N ASN A 53 3.24 8.24 8.63
CA ASN A 53 2.15 8.35 7.64
C ASN A 53 1.67 6.96 7.18
N VAL A 54 2.58 5.98 7.04
CA VAL A 54 2.20 4.59 6.75
C VAL A 54 1.42 3.98 7.92
N GLN A 55 1.84 4.21 9.16
CA GLN A 55 1.09 3.76 10.34
C GLN A 55 -0.30 4.39 10.41
N THR A 56 -0.42 5.66 10.05
CA THR A 56 -1.70 6.37 9.98
C THR A 56 -2.62 5.74 8.94
N LEU A 57 -2.12 5.43 7.74
CA LEU A 57 -2.89 4.71 6.73
C LEU A 57 -3.38 3.35 7.27
N LEU A 58 -2.51 2.57 7.93
CA LEU A 58 -2.89 1.29 8.53
C LEU A 58 -3.99 1.46 9.58
N HIS A 59 -3.94 2.51 10.38
CA HIS A 59 -4.99 2.83 11.36
C HIS A 59 -6.34 3.11 10.68
N GLU A 60 -6.37 3.92 9.62
CA GLU A 60 -7.61 4.19 8.88
C GLU A 60 -8.16 2.94 8.17
N ILE A 61 -7.29 2.04 7.70
CA ILE A 61 -7.70 0.74 7.16
C ILE A 61 -8.40 -0.11 8.23
N ILE A 62 -7.89 -0.12 9.46
CA ILE A 62 -8.53 -0.84 10.57
C ILE A 62 -9.90 -0.23 10.88
N HIS A 63 -10.05 1.09 10.87
CA HIS A 63 -11.37 1.73 10.96
C HIS A 63 -12.30 1.28 9.82
N GLY A 64 -11.79 1.18 8.60
CA GLY A 64 -12.48 0.60 7.45
C GLY A 64 -13.02 -0.82 7.70
N ILE A 65 -12.19 -1.69 8.28
CA ILE A 65 -12.57 -3.09 8.59
C ILE A 65 -13.61 -3.13 9.72
N VAL A 66 -13.44 -2.33 10.76
CA VAL A 66 -14.36 -2.26 11.91
C VAL A 66 -15.76 -1.86 11.44
N GLU A 67 -15.85 -0.82 10.59
CA GLU A 67 -17.11 -0.35 10.03
C GLU A 67 -17.78 -1.42 9.15
N ASP A 68 -17.04 -2.00 8.21
CA ASP A 68 -17.54 -3.03 7.28
C ASP A 68 -18.08 -4.27 8.00
N ARG A 69 -17.47 -4.65 9.12
CA ARG A 69 -17.84 -5.84 9.89
C ARG A 69 -18.80 -5.54 11.03
N GLU A 70 -19.23 -4.28 11.16
CA GLU A 70 -20.14 -3.81 12.21
C GLU A 70 -19.65 -4.19 13.62
N LEU A 71 -18.33 -4.13 13.86
CA LEU A 71 -17.73 -4.54 15.13
C LEU A 71 -18.06 -3.54 16.26
N ASP A 72 -18.57 -4.07 17.37
CA ASP A 72 -18.87 -3.30 18.57
C ASP A 72 -17.96 -3.74 19.71
N PHE A 73 -16.91 -2.97 19.99
CA PHE A 73 -15.93 -3.25 21.04
C PHE A 73 -16.51 -3.33 22.46
N ALA A 74 -17.74 -2.84 22.69
CA ALA A 74 -18.42 -2.93 23.98
C ALA A 74 -19.32 -4.17 24.11
N LYS A 75 -19.73 -4.78 23.00
CA LYS A 75 -20.69 -5.91 22.98
C LYS A 75 -20.06 -7.21 22.50
N ASP A 76 -19.10 -7.14 21.59
CA ASP A 76 -18.47 -8.31 21.01
C ASP A 76 -17.39 -8.87 21.93
N SER A 77 -17.23 -10.20 21.91
CA SER A 77 -16.15 -10.85 22.64
C SER A 77 -14.80 -10.56 21.98
N GLU A 78 -13.73 -10.59 22.77
CA GLU A 78 -12.36 -10.47 22.28
C GLU A 78 -12.09 -11.41 21.09
N GLU A 79 -12.48 -12.68 21.20
CA GLU A 79 -12.28 -13.67 20.13
C GLU A 79 -13.02 -13.30 18.84
N THR A 80 -14.25 -12.76 18.96
CA THR A 80 -15.01 -12.29 17.80
C THR A 80 -14.29 -11.14 17.12
N ILE A 81 -13.84 -10.15 17.90
CA ILE A 81 -13.10 -8.98 17.39
C ILE A 81 -11.82 -9.44 16.70
N VAL A 82 -11.03 -10.32 17.33
CA VAL A 82 -9.77 -10.83 16.79
C VAL A 82 -10.00 -11.61 15.49
N ASP A 83 -10.96 -12.53 15.46
CA ASP A 83 -11.28 -13.33 14.27
C ASP A 83 -11.75 -12.46 13.10
N GLN A 84 -12.61 -11.48 13.38
CA GLN A 84 -13.11 -10.56 12.35
C GLN A 84 -12.03 -9.61 11.83
N LEU A 85 -11.20 -9.05 12.71
CA LEU A 85 -10.06 -8.24 12.29
C LEU A 85 -9.06 -9.06 11.46
N ALA A 86 -8.77 -10.30 11.85
CA ALA A 86 -7.89 -11.20 11.11
C ALA A 86 -8.43 -11.48 9.70
N LYS A 87 -9.73 -11.78 9.58
CA LYS A 87 -10.41 -11.97 8.28
C LYS A 87 -10.40 -10.70 7.44
N GLY A 88 -10.61 -9.53 8.05
CA GLY A 88 -10.57 -8.23 7.36
C GLY A 88 -9.20 -7.91 6.82
N LEU A 89 -8.18 -8.05 7.66
CA LEU A 89 -6.79 -7.84 7.27
C LEU A 89 -6.35 -8.79 6.15
N TYR A 90 -6.72 -10.07 6.25
CA TYR A 90 -6.46 -11.04 5.19
C TYR A 90 -7.04 -10.57 3.85
N GLN A 91 -8.30 -10.10 3.84
CA GLN A 91 -8.95 -9.61 2.63
C GLN A 91 -8.24 -8.37 2.07
N VAL A 92 -7.89 -7.40 2.92
CA VAL A 92 -7.12 -6.20 2.50
C VAL A 92 -5.79 -6.59 1.88
N ILE A 93 -5.04 -7.51 2.49
CA ILE A 93 -3.75 -7.96 1.96
C ILE A 93 -3.93 -8.65 0.61
N LYS A 94 -4.96 -9.48 0.46
CA LYS A 94 -5.26 -10.20 -0.77
C LYS A 94 -5.62 -9.24 -1.91
N ASP A 95 -6.52 -8.31 -1.66
CA ASP A 95 -7.01 -7.35 -2.66
C ASP A 95 -5.94 -6.34 -3.06
N ASN A 96 -5.00 -6.05 -2.15
CA ASN A 96 -3.91 -5.11 -2.37
C ASN A 96 -2.54 -5.80 -2.39
N SER A 97 -2.47 -7.04 -2.88
CA SER A 97 -1.26 -7.88 -2.83
C SER A 97 0.02 -7.20 -3.32
N LYS A 98 -0.08 -6.33 -4.34
CA LYS A 98 1.03 -5.53 -4.86
C LYS A 98 1.66 -4.59 -3.82
N LEU A 99 0.88 -4.10 -2.84
CA LEU A 99 1.37 -3.20 -1.79
C LEU A 99 2.14 -3.93 -0.69
N PHE A 100 1.85 -5.22 -0.51
CA PHE A 100 2.41 -6.06 0.56
C PHE A 100 3.49 -7.04 0.07
N ASN A 101 3.57 -7.30 -1.24
CA ASN A 101 4.63 -8.12 -1.83
C ASN A 101 5.93 -7.32 -1.97
N ALA A 102 6.92 -7.61 -1.12
CA ALA A 102 8.24 -6.99 -1.17
C ALA A 102 9.14 -7.48 -2.33
N ASN A 103 8.67 -8.41 -3.16
CA ASN A 103 9.50 -9.17 -4.12
C ASN A 103 9.22 -8.87 -5.60
N GLY A 104 8.93 -7.62 -5.95
CA GLY A 104 8.76 -7.24 -7.36
C GLY A 104 9.35 -5.88 -7.64
N THR A 105 10.55 -5.83 -8.21
CA THR A 105 10.94 -4.67 -9.01
C THR A 105 9.97 -4.63 -10.19
N ASP A 106 9.01 -3.71 -10.17
CA ASP A 106 8.11 -3.49 -11.29
C ASP A 106 8.90 -2.84 -12.44
N ILE A 107 9.60 -3.67 -13.20
CA ILE A 107 10.37 -3.29 -14.39
C ILE A 107 9.46 -2.99 -15.58
N SER A 108 8.14 -3.21 -15.49
CA SER A 108 7.22 -2.93 -16.61
C SER A 108 7.21 -1.45 -16.99
N SER A 109 7.38 -0.56 -16.00
CA SER A 109 7.56 0.88 -16.21
C SER A 109 8.86 1.27 -16.91
N ASN A 110 9.86 0.38 -16.92
CA ASN A 110 11.17 0.57 -17.56
C ASN A 110 11.33 -0.24 -18.86
N LEU A 111 10.33 -1.05 -19.22
CA LEU A 111 10.30 -1.86 -20.43
C LEU A 111 9.35 -1.19 -21.43
N ASN A 112 9.89 -0.29 -22.26
CA ASN A 112 9.23 0.14 -23.49
C ASN A 112 9.18 -1.04 -24.47
N LEU A 113 8.22 -1.96 -24.28
CA LEU A 113 7.99 -3.08 -25.18
C LEU A 113 7.26 -2.58 -26.42
N THR A 114 7.98 -1.93 -27.33
CA THR A 114 7.52 -1.77 -28.72
C THR A 114 7.68 -3.11 -29.42
N THR A 115 6.70 -3.53 -30.22
CA THR A 115 6.49 -4.87 -30.80
C THR A 115 7.60 -5.45 -31.70
N ASP A 116 8.81 -4.89 -31.72
CA ASP A 116 9.99 -5.36 -32.48
C ASP A 116 11.19 -5.60 -31.55
N ILE A 117 11.03 -6.48 -30.56
CA ILE A 117 12.11 -6.81 -29.64
C ILE A 117 12.93 -7.94 -30.22
N ASP A 118 14.12 -7.62 -30.71
CA ASP A 118 15.13 -8.62 -31.00
C ASP A 118 15.71 -9.16 -29.68
N VAL A 119 15.05 -10.20 -29.18
CA VAL A 119 15.42 -10.91 -27.94
C VAL A 119 16.87 -11.40 -27.98
N ASN A 120 17.41 -11.71 -29.17
CA ASN A 120 18.80 -12.16 -29.31
C ASN A 120 19.79 -11.03 -29.05
N LYS A 121 19.48 -9.82 -29.52
CA LYS A 121 20.32 -8.63 -29.30
C LYS A 121 20.38 -8.25 -27.82
N ILE A 122 19.26 -8.38 -27.11
CA ILE A 122 19.20 -8.16 -25.67
C ILE A 122 20.01 -9.23 -24.92
N ALA A 123 19.78 -10.51 -25.23
CA ALA A 123 20.50 -11.61 -24.60
C ALA A 123 22.02 -11.47 -24.76
N PHE A 124 22.47 -11.06 -25.96
CA PHE A 124 23.87 -10.82 -26.26
C PHE A 124 24.45 -9.68 -25.40
N SER A 125 23.78 -8.53 -25.35
CA SER A 125 24.26 -7.37 -24.58
C SER A 125 24.31 -7.65 -23.08
N VAL A 126 23.33 -8.38 -22.54
CA VAL A 126 23.33 -8.80 -21.12
C VAL A 126 24.51 -9.74 -20.84
N ALA A 127 24.78 -10.71 -21.71
CA ALA A 127 25.90 -11.64 -21.55
C ALA A 127 27.26 -10.92 -21.61
N GLU A 128 27.42 -9.94 -22.51
CA GLU A 128 28.64 -9.14 -22.61
C GLU A 128 28.89 -8.31 -21.34
N ASN A 129 27.86 -7.62 -20.85
CA ASN A 129 27.96 -6.80 -19.64
C ASN A 129 28.29 -7.65 -18.39
N LEU A 130 27.67 -8.83 -18.25
CA LEU A 130 27.99 -9.77 -17.17
C LEU A 130 29.45 -10.24 -17.25
N ASN A 131 29.93 -10.59 -18.46
CA ASN A 131 31.32 -11.01 -18.64
C ASN A 131 32.32 -9.90 -18.34
N ASN A 132 32.02 -8.66 -18.70
CA ASN A 132 32.86 -7.51 -18.39
C ASN A 132 32.90 -7.26 -16.87
N ALA A 133 31.76 -7.29 -16.18
CA ALA A 133 31.70 -7.18 -14.73
C ALA A 133 32.49 -8.30 -14.02
N LEU A 134 32.37 -9.55 -14.50
CA LEU A 134 33.13 -10.69 -13.97
C LEU A 134 34.65 -10.56 -14.20
N ARG A 135 35.09 -9.91 -15.28
CA ARG A 135 36.50 -9.62 -15.53
C ARG A 135 37.03 -8.56 -14.57
N THR A 136 36.26 -7.52 -14.30
CA THR A 136 36.63 -6.46 -13.33
C THR A 136 36.71 -6.97 -11.90
N ILE A 137 35.94 -8.00 -11.54
CA ILE A 137 36.02 -8.64 -10.20
C ILE A 137 37.24 -9.57 -10.07
N LYS A 138 37.76 -10.08 -11.20
CA LYS A 138 38.91 -11.01 -11.21
C LYS A 138 40.27 -10.33 -11.40
N SER A 139 40.29 -9.02 -11.65
CA SER A 139 41.50 -8.18 -11.72
C SER A 139 41.76 -7.48 -10.40
#